data_AF-A0A133Y764-F1
#
_entry.id   AF-A0A133Y764-F1
#
_cell.length_a   1.000
_cell.length_b   1.000
_cell.length_c   1.000
_cell.angle_alpha   90.00
_cell.angle_beta   90.00
_cell.angle_gamma   90.00
#
_symmetry.space_group_name_H-M   'P 1'
#
loop_
_entity.id
_entity.type
_entity.pdbx_description
1 polymer ?
#
loop_
_entity_poly.entity_id
_entity_poly.type
_entity_poly.pdbx_seq_one_letter_code
_entity_poly.pdbx_strand_id
1 'polypeptide(L)' 'MDKIIYHGSKNIVMQPKFGLGKLYNDYGRGFYCTESLDLAK' A
#
# COMPACT_ATOMS: atom_id res chain seq x y z
N MET A 1 -15.84 13.98 5.42
CA MET A 1 -14.47 14.36 5.83
C MET A 1 -13.54 13.45 5.08
N ASP A 2 -12.77 14.00 4.15
CA ASP A 2 -11.84 13.22 3.35
C ASP A 2 -10.56 12.96 4.16
N LYS A 3 -10.02 11.74 4.09
CA LYS A 3 -8.86 11.31 4.85
C LYS A 3 -7.71 10.95 3.91
N ILE A 4 -6.53 11.51 4.16
CA ILE A 4 -5.31 11.19 3.41
C ILE A 4 -4.69 9.93 4.00
N ILE A 5 -4.37 8.96 3.13
CA ILE A 5 -3.63 7.74 3.46
C ILE A 5 -2.45 7.59 2.51
N TYR A 6 -1.38 6.97 2.99
CA TYR A 6 -0.10 6.83 2.33
C TYR A 6 0.20 5.37 1.99
N HIS A 7 0.85 5.15 0.87
CA HIS A 7 1.35 3.83 0.46
C HIS A 7 2.88 3.85 0.43
N GLY A 8 3.51 2.89 1.10
CA GLY A 8 4.97 2.81 1.22
C GLY A 8 5.66 2.19 0.01
N SER A 9 5.62 2.89 -1.12
CA SER A 9 6.31 2.48 -2.34
C SER A 9 6.71 3.69 -3.16
N LYS A 10 7.88 3.62 -3.79
CA LYS A 10 8.33 4.63 -4.77
C LYS A 10 7.60 4.52 -6.12
N ASN A 11 6.94 3.38 -6.36
CA ASN A 11 6.25 3.13 -7.61
C ASN A 11 4.82 3.66 -7.55
N ILE A 12 4.44 4.46 -8.52
CA ILE A 12 3.05 4.88 -8.72
C ILE A 12 2.29 3.70 -9.34
N VAL A 13 1.26 3.22 -8.63
CA VAL A 13 0.36 2.17 -9.11
C VAL A 13 -0.86 2.84 -9.73
N MET A 14 -0.83 3.05 -11.05
CA MET A 14 -1.93 3.70 -11.78
C MET A 14 -3.21 2.86 -11.85
N GLN A 15 -3.07 1.53 -11.87
CA GLN A 15 -4.19 0.61 -11.92
C GLN A 15 -3.92 -0.62 -11.04
N PRO A 16 -4.79 -0.93 -10.06
CA PRO A 16 -4.64 -2.12 -9.24
C PRO A 16 -4.81 -3.36 -10.12
N LYS A 17 -3.93 -4.35 -9.92
CA LYS A 17 -4.05 -5.66 -10.57
C LYS A 17 -4.22 -6.73 -9.51
N PHE A 18 -5.16 -7.65 -9.74
CA PHE A 18 -5.40 -8.78 -8.86
C PHE A 18 -4.16 -9.68 -8.78
N GLY A 19 -3.86 -10.18 -7.58
CA GLY A 19 -2.75 -11.11 -7.34
C GLY A 19 -1.36 -10.49 -7.18
N LEU A 20 -1.23 -9.15 -7.26
CA LEU A 20 0.03 -8.45 -6.97
C LEU A 20 0.33 -8.36 -5.46
N GLY A 21 1.58 -8.04 -5.14
CA GLY A 21 2.10 -8.01 -3.78
C GLY A 21 2.90 -9.27 -3.43
N LYS A 22 3.74 -9.17 -2.41
CA LYS A 22 4.57 -10.31 -1.96
C LYS A 22 3.68 -11.27 -1.17
N LEU A 23 3.86 -12.58 -1.42
CA LEU A 23 3.12 -13.63 -0.72
C LEU A 23 3.44 -13.64 0.79
N TYR A 24 4.66 -13.25 1.15
CA TYR A 24 5.20 -13.32 2.50
C TYR A 24 5.10 -12.00 3.29
N ASN A 25 4.30 -11.03 2.83
CA ASN A 25 3.96 -9.89 3.67
C ASN A 25 3.12 -10.36 4.88
N ASP A 26 3.23 -9.67 6.02
CA ASP A 26 2.61 -10.10 7.29
C ASP A 26 1.09 -10.32 7.20
N TYR A 27 0.42 -9.57 6.33
CA TYR A 27 -1.02 -9.66 6.09
C TYR A 27 -1.38 -10.30 4.73
N GLY A 28 -0.41 -10.92 4.06
CA GLY A 28 -0.58 -11.57 2.75
C GLY A 28 -0.43 -10.63 1.54
N ARG A 29 -1.00 -11.01 0.39
CA ARG A 29 -0.92 -10.20 -0.83
C ARG A 29 -1.95 -9.07 -0.79
N GLY A 30 -1.52 -7.85 -1.10
CA GLY A 30 -2.42 -6.70 -1.13
C GLY A 30 -1.71 -5.39 -1.40
N PHE A 31 -2.52 -4.33 -1.49
CA PHE A 31 -2.07 -2.95 -1.55
C PHE A 31 -2.31 -2.30 -0.19
N TYR A 32 -1.23 -2.02 0.54
CA TYR A 32 -1.31 -1.52 1.92
C TYR A 32 -1.23 0.00 1.96
N CYS A 33 -2.13 0.60 2.73
CA CYS A 33 -2.13 2.01 3.03
C CYS A 33 -2.12 2.23 4.54
N THR A 34 -1.61 3.38 4.98
CA THR A 34 -1.56 3.79 6.38
C THR A 34 -1.76 5.30 6.50
N GLU A 35 -2.28 5.77 7.62
CA GLU A 35 -2.42 7.20 7.89
C GLU A 35 -1.11 7.82 8.40
N SER A 36 -0.19 6.99 8.89
CA SER A 36 1.12 7.43 9.35
C SER A 36 2.10 7.53 8.19
N LEU A 37 2.51 8.75 7.88
CA LEU A 37 3.55 8.99 6.87
C LEU A 37 4.85 8.26 7.21
N ASP A 38 5.21 8.14 8.50
CA ASP A 38 6.42 7.46 8.93
C ASP A 38 6.35 5.95 8.73
N LEU A 39 5.17 5.34 8.85
CA LEU A 39 4.97 3.92 8.53
C LEU A 39 4.99 3.65 7.02
N ALA A 40 4.80 4.68 6.19
CA ALA A 40 4.81 4.60 4.73
C ALA A 40 6.17 4.99 4.11
N LYS A 41 7.20 5.33 4.89
CA LYS A 41 8.52 5.68 4.35
C LYS A 41 9.36 4.47 3.94
#